data_AF-A0A8J7ADQ4-F1
#
_entry.id   AF-A0A8J7ADQ4-F1
#
_cell.length_a   1.000
_cell.length_b   1.000
_cell.length_c   1.000
_cell.angle_alpha   90.00
_cell.angle_beta   90.00
_cell.angle_gamma   90.00
#
_symmetry.space_group_name_H-M   'P 1'
#
loop_
_entity.id
_entity.type
_entity.pdbx_description
1 polymer ?
#
loop_
_entity_poly.entity_id
_entity_poly.type
_entity_poly.pdbx_seq_one_letter_code
_entity_poly.pdbx_strand_id
1 'polypeptide(L)'
;MATRLWNFLTTDSRALTALDVADAADVVLGLAAVLAAEGPSSQKLAPLVNHLDSLLDAINAPLGKLIGTALPIASVGTGLLMFYAETTKQEPTLAQSVALVSQAAYLESFREFARQHPKIEQWLTAKDGTPQAKTITLPVKALGLFELTDQATRSAVLHFHQSDLAKAFNSALRARLIQLGATPEQANRMTEVVAKNTNRHLRSAIAAAKDSFQHQFDCDRP
;
A
#
# COMPACT_ATOMS: atom_id res chain seq x y z
N MET A 1 0.68 -21.84 1.28
CA MET A 1 2.12 -21.42 1.27
C MET A 1 2.22 -20.05 1.94
N ALA A 2 3.39 -19.66 2.45
CA ALA A 2 3.59 -18.32 3.01
C ALA A 2 4.02 -17.34 1.92
N THR A 3 3.33 -16.21 1.80
CA THR A 3 3.65 -15.17 0.79
C THR A 3 4.15 -13.92 1.50
N ARG A 4 5.34 -13.46 1.10
CA ARG A 4 5.86 -12.15 1.52
C ARG A 4 5.12 -11.03 0.78
N LEU A 5 4.87 -9.94 1.49
CA LEU A 5 3.93 -8.90 1.08
C LEU A 5 4.22 -8.23 -0.29
N TRP A 6 5.49 -8.19 -0.71
CA TRP A 6 5.92 -7.47 -1.93
C TRP A 6 6.80 -8.29 -2.87
N ASN A 7 7.54 -9.27 -2.35
CA ASN A 7 8.59 -9.98 -3.09
C ASN A 7 8.13 -10.61 -4.41
N PHE A 8 6.86 -11.03 -4.49
CA PHE A 8 6.35 -11.66 -5.72
C PHE A 8 6.34 -10.71 -6.93
N LEU A 9 6.34 -9.40 -6.71
CA LEU A 9 6.43 -8.40 -7.78
C LEU A 9 7.86 -8.18 -8.28
N THR A 10 8.88 -8.57 -7.50
CA THR A 10 10.30 -8.27 -7.77
C THR A 10 11.16 -9.51 -8.00
N THR A 11 10.58 -10.71 -7.97
CA THR A 11 11.35 -11.97 -8.01
C THR A 11 12.00 -12.27 -9.38
N ASP A 12 11.56 -11.65 -10.48
CA ASP A 12 12.12 -11.87 -11.84
C ASP A 12 12.89 -10.68 -12.45
N SER A 13 12.99 -9.54 -11.76
CA SER A 13 13.57 -8.31 -12.30
C SER A 13 14.98 -8.01 -11.75
N ARG A 14 15.97 -8.86 -12.08
CA ARG A 14 17.39 -8.47 -11.94
C ARG A 14 17.82 -7.56 -13.09
N ALA A 15 17.34 -6.33 -13.08
CA ALA A 15 18.00 -5.17 -13.66
C ALA A 15 17.02 -4.00 -13.60
N LEU A 16 17.42 -2.89 -12.99
CA LEU A 16 17.53 -1.58 -13.64
C LEU A 16 17.58 -0.46 -12.59
N THR A 17 18.66 0.31 -12.73
CA THR A 17 18.91 1.72 -12.34
C THR A 17 18.11 2.34 -11.19
N ALA A 18 18.85 2.73 -10.16
CA ALA A 18 18.42 3.63 -9.10
C ALA A 18 17.76 4.90 -9.67
N LEU A 19 16.47 5.08 -9.38
CA LEU A 19 15.84 6.40 -9.41
C LEU A 19 16.48 7.22 -8.28
N ASP A 20 17.22 8.25 -8.67
CA ASP A 20 17.89 9.14 -7.75
C ASP A 20 16.85 10.04 -7.03
N VAL A 21 16.98 10.15 -5.71
CA VAL A 21 16.35 11.15 -4.81
C VAL A 21 14.82 11.13 -4.59
N ALA A 22 14.05 10.16 -5.09
CA ALA A 22 12.61 10.06 -4.75
C ALA A 22 12.39 9.39 -3.38
N ASP A 23 11.62 10.01 -2.49
CA ASP A 23 11.17 9.34 -1.25
C ASP A 23 10.05 8.33 -1.55
N ALA A 24 9.79 7.39 -0.63
CA ALA A 24 8.83 6.31 -0.88
C ALA A 24 7.39 6.81 -1.16
N ALA A 25 6.99 7.99 -0.65
CA ALA A 25 5.69 8.56 -1.01
C ALA A 25 5.71 9.04 -2.47
N ASP A 26 6.78 9.70 -2.92
CA ASP A 26 6.90 10.14 -4.31
C ASP A 26 6.82 8.93 -5.28
N VAL A 27 7.42 7.79 -4.93
CA VAL A 27 7.35 6.56 -5.74
C VAL A 27 5.94 5.96 -5.75
N VAL A 28 5.25 5.87 -4.61
CA VAL A 28 3.85 5.40 -4.54
C VAL A 28 2.91 6.31 -5.33
N LEU A 29 3.11 7.63 -5.25
CA LEU A 29 2.34 8.59 -6.03
C LEU A 29 2.65 8.50 -7.54
N GLY A 30 3.91 8.23 -7.88
CA GLY A 30 4.33 7.93 -9.25
C GLY A 30 3.62 6.68 -9.79
N LEU A 31 3.52 5.60 -9.00
CA LEU A 31 2.78 4.41 -9.37
C LEU A 31 1.30 4.73 -9.63
N ALA A 32 0.66 5.49 -8.73
CA ALA A 32 -0.73 5.92 -8.90
C ALA A 32 -0.93 6.74 -10.18
N ALA A 33 -0.01 7.65 -10.48
CA ALA A 33 -0.08 8.50 -11.66
C ALA A 33 0.10 7.70 -12.97
N VAL A 34 1.10 6.81 -13.02
CA VAL A 34 1.34 5.97 -14.21
C VAL A 34 0.16 5.02 -14.43
N LEU A 35 -0.35 4.37 -13.38
CA LEU A 35 -1.53 3.50 -13.50
C LEU A 35 -2.76 4.25 -13.98
N ALA A 36 -2.97 5.48 -13.53
CA ALA A 36 -4.12 6.30 -13.94
C ALA A 36 -4.00 6.83 -15.38
N ALA A 37 -2.79 7.15 -15.84
CA ALA A 37 -2.56 7.77 -17.15
C ALA A 37 -2.31 6.76 -18.27
N GLU A 38 -1.55 5.70 -17.97
CA GLU A 38 -1.02 4.76 -18.97
C GLU A 38 -1.49 3.32 -18.74
N GLY A 39 -2.11 3.04 -17.59
CA GLY A 39 -2.63 1.71 -17.27
C GLY A 39 -1.56 0.71 -16.80
N PRO A 40 -1.99 -0.54 -16.52
CA PRO A 40 -1.15 -1.58 -15.92
C PRO A 40 -0.08 -2.14 -16.86
N SER A 41 -0.18 -1.96 -18.18
CA SER A 41 0.81 -2.47 -19.14
C SER A 41 2.00 -1.52 -19.36
N SER A 42 2.05 -0.39 -18.67
CA SER A 42 3.10 0.61 -18.88
C SER A 42 4.47 0.10 -18.41
N GLN A 43 5.47 0.21 -19.29
CA GLN A 43 6.86 -0.11 -18.98
C GLN A 43 7.46 0.81 -17.90
N LYS A 44 6.82 1.96 -17.62
CA LYS A 44 7.25 2.89 -16.57
C LYS A 44 6.94 2.39 -15.16
N LEU A 45 6.10 1.36 -15.02
CA LEU A 45 5.78 0.76 -13.70
C LEU A 45 6.94 -0.07 -13.16
N ALA A 46 7.64 -0.83 -14.00
CA ALA A 46 8.72 -1.72 -13.59
C ALA A 46 9.81 -1.03 -12.74
N PRO A 47 10.40 0.13 -13.13
CA PRO A 47 11.41 0.79 -12.31
C PRO A 47 10.85 1.30 -10.98
N LEU A 48 9.58 1.72 -10.93
CA LEU A 48 8.93 2.19 -9.70
C LEU A 48 8.63 1.03 -8.72
N VAL A 49 8.18 -0.11 -9.24
CA VAL A 49 7.94 -1.33 -8.44
C VAL A 49 9.24 -1.84 -7.81
N ASN A 50 10.35 -1.79 -8.56
CA ASN A 50 11.66 -2.24 -8.08
C ASN A 50 12.30 -1.29 -7.06
N HIS A 51 11.81 -0.07 -6.92
CA HIS A 51 12.35 0.92 -5.97
C HIS A 51 11.75 0.80 -4.57
N LEU A 52 10.59 0.17 -4.45
CA LEU A 52 9.91 -0.07 -3.17
C LEU A 52 10.20 -1.48 -2.67
N ASP A 53 10.27 -1.62 -1.34
CA ASP A 53 10.19 -2.91 -0.65
C ASP A 53 8.76 -3.21 -0.19
N SER A 54 7.89 -2.19 -0.14
CA SER A 54 6.47 -2.25 0.18
C SER A 54 5.78 -0.92 -0.17
N LEU A 55 4.47 -0.93 -0.48
CA LEU A 55 3.70 0.33 -0.53
C LEU A 55 3.70 1.04 0.84
N LEU A 56 3.75 0.29 1.93
CA LEU A 56 3.78 0.84 3.29
C LEU A 56 5.09 1.56 3.62
N ASP A 57 6.12 1.47 2.78
CA ASP A 57 7.30 2.33 2.90
C ASP A 57 6.94 3.81 2.79
N ALA A 58 5.83 4.15 2.10
CA ALA A 58 5.29 5.51 2.06
C ALA A 58 4.93 6.07 3.45
N ILE A 59 4.74 5.22 4.48
CA ILE A 59 4.54 5.67 5.86
C ILE A 59 5.82 6.32 6.42
N ASN A 60 7.00 5.91 5.94
CA ASN A 60 8.27 6.52 6.35
C ASN A 60 8.57 7.85 5.67
N ALA A 61 7.84 8.19 4.61
CA ALA A 61 7.99 9.45 3.91
C ALA A 61 7.26 10.59 4.66
N PRO A 62 7.38 11.85 4.21
CA PRO A 62 6.55 12.95 4.69
C PRO A 62 5.06 12.63 4.46
N LEU A 63 4.32 12.40 5.55
CA LEU A 63 2.93 11.92 5.50
C LEU A 63 1.97 12.96 4.91
N GLY A 64 2.28 14.26 5.02
CA GLY A 64 1.48 15.32 4.42
C GLY A 64 1.42 15.24 2.89
N LYS A 65 2.52 14.84 2.23
CA LYS A 65 2.53 14.52 0.79
C LYS A 65 1.54 13.41 0.44
N LEU A 66 1.57 12.32 1.21
CA LEU A 66 0.74 11.14 0.97
C LEU A 66 -0.75 11.45 1.07
N ILE A 67 -1.15 12.28 2.04
CA ILE A 67 -2.57 12.65 2.24
C ILE A 67 -3.01 13.78 1.28
N GLY A 68 -2.07 14.61 0.82
CA GLY A 68 -2.33 15.75 -0.07
C GLY A 68 -2.70 15.35 -1.50
N THR A 69 -2.34 14.14 -1.95
CA THR A 69 -2.63 13.68 -3.32
C THR A 69 -4.12 13.64 -3.66
N ALA A 70 -4.48 14.05 -4.88
CA ALA A 70 -5.84 13.87 -5.40
C ALA A 70 -6.11 12.43 -5.87
N LEU A 71 -5.07 11.68 -6.23
CA LEU A 71 -5.21 10.33 -6.77
C LEU A 71 -5.58 9.31 -5.68
N PRO A 72 -6.57 8.44 -5.92
CA PRO A 72 -6.83 7.29 -5.06
C PRO A 72 -5.62 6.35 -5.05
N ILE A 73 -5.17 5.96 -3.86
CA ILE A 73 -4.08 5.01 -3.63
C ILE A 73 -4.64 3.58 -3.66
N ALA A 74 -5.90 3.36 -3.29
CA ALA A 74 -6.51 2.02 -3.30
C ALA A 74 -6.42 1.32 -4.67
N SER A 75 -6.53 2.07 -5.78
CA SER A 75 -6.42 1.53 -7.14
C SER A 75 -5.00 1.08 -7.51
N VAL A 76 -3.96 1.55 -6.79
CA VAL A 76 -2.58 1.09 -6.99
C VAL A 76 -2.46 -0.39 -6.73
N GLY A 77 -3.14 -0.91 -5.69
CA GLY A 77 -3.13 -2.33 -5.37
C GLY A 77 -3.67 -3.18 -6.53
N THR A 78 -4.85 -2.84 -7.06
CA THR A 78 -5.44 -3.56 -8.20
C THR A 78 -4.60 -3.42 -9.47
N GLY A 79 -4.09 -2.21 -9.77
CA GLY A 79 -3.27 -1.97 -10.95
C GLY A 79 -1.95 -2.75 -10.93
N LEU A 80 -1.31 -2.88 -9.76
CA LEU A 80 -0.11 -3.70 -9.61
C LEU A 80 -0.39 -5.21 -9.73
N LEU A 81 -1.56 -5.69 -9.31
CA LEU A 81 -1.96 -7.08 -9.56
C LEU A 81 -2.16 -7.36 -11.06
N MET A 82 -2.74 -6.41 -11.79
CA MET A 82 -2.87 -6.51 -13.24
C MET A 82 -1.49 -6.48 -13.93
N PHE A 83 -0.61 -5.56 -13.52
CA PHE A 83 0.77 -5.51 -14.01
C PHE A 83 1.50 -6.85 -13.79
N TYR A 84 1.35 -7.47 -12.61
CA TYR A 84 1.90 -8.79 -12.34
C TYR A 84 1.34 -9.86 -13.29
N ALA A 85 0.02 -9.91 -13.46
CA ALA A 85 -0.63 -10.89 -14.34
C ALA A 85 -0.21 -10.72 -15.80
N GLU A 86 -0.09 -9.49 -16.28
CA GLU A 86 0.33 -9.18 -17.64
C GLU A 86 1.80 -9.50 -17.90
N THR A 87 2.66 -9.28 -16.91
CA THR A 87 4.11 -9.52 -17.01
C THR A 87 4.45 -11.00 -16.89
N THR A 88 3.85 -11.70 -15.92
CA THR A 88 4.15 -13.11 -15.63
C THR A 88 3.28 -14.10 -16.40
N LYS A 89 2.19 -13.62 -17.01
CA LYS A 89 1.13 -14.45 -17.61
C LYS A 89 0.51 -15.43 -16.62
N GLN A 90 0.53 -15.10 -15.32
CA GLN A 90 -0.03 -15.92 -14.24
C GLN A 90 -1.02 -15.10 -13.40
N GLU A 91 -2.12 -15.72 -13.01
CA GLU A 91 -3.08 -15.08 -12.09
C GLU A 91 -2.47 -15.01 -10.67
N PRO A 92 -2.51 -13.85 -10.00
CA PRO A 92 -2.04 -13.74 -8.63
C PRO A 92 -2.91 -14.59 -7.71
N THR A 93 -2.26 -15.37 -6.84
CA THR A 93 -2.95 -16.12 -5.79
C THR A 93 -3.73 -15.17 -4.86
N LEU A 94 -4.69 -15.72 -4.12
CA LEU A 94 -5.44 -14.95 -3.12
C LEU A 94 -4.49 -14.30 -2.08
N ALA A 95 -3.45 -15.01 -1.66
CA ALA A 95 -2.47 -14.49 -0.71
C ALA A 95 -1.69 -13.30 -1.28
N GLN A 96 -1.22 -13.37 -2.53
CA GLN A 96 -0.57 -12.26 -3.24
C GLN A 96 -1.52 -11.08 -3.43
N SER A 97 -2.77 -11.36 -3.80
CA SER A 97 -3.81 -10.34 -3.98
C SER A 97 -4.09 -9.58 -2.68
N VAL A 98 -4.33 -10.30 -1.58
CA VAL A 98 -4.58 -9.69 -0.27
C VAL A 98 -3.35 -8.97 0.25
N ALA A 99 -2.16 -9.53 0.07
CA ALA A 99 -0.90 -8.90 0.46
C ALA A 99 -0.75 -7.51 -0.15
N LEU A 100 -1.00 -7.36 -1.45
CA LEU A 100 -0.82 -6.10 -2.15
C LEU A 100 -1.97 -5.12 -1.92
N VAL A 101 -3.20 -5.60 -2.07
CA VAL A 101 -4.40 -4.76 -1.96
C VAL A 101 -4.59 -4.25 -0.54
N SER A 102 -4.26 -5.03 0.48
CA SER A 102 -4.37 -4.57 1.88
C SER A 102 -3.44 -3.39 2.19
N GLN A 103 -2.25 -3.34 1.61
CA GLN A 103 -1.33 -2.22 1.78
C GLN A 103 -1.91 -0.95 1.15
N ALA A 104 -2.35 -1.03 -0.12
CA ALA A 104 -2.97 0.09 -0.82
C ALA A 104 -4.24 0.58 -0.11
N ALA A 105 -5.10 -0.35 0.32
CA ALA A 105 -6.32 -0.07 1.07
C ALA A 105 -6.05 0.61 2.42
N TYR A 106 -4.98 0.21 3.11
CA TYR A 106 -4.61 0.80 4.39
C TYR A 106 -4.10 2.24 4.24
N LEU A 107 -3.27 2.50 3.23
CA LEU A 107 -2.82 3.86 2.91
C LEU A 107 -3.97 4.76 2.48
N GLU A 108 -4.89 4.25 1.66
CA GLU A 108 -6.11 4.98 1.29
C GLU A 108 -6.94 5.30 2.52
N SER A 109 -7.14 4.31 3.40
CA SER A 109 -7.89 4.51 4.63
C SER A 109 -7.25 5.56 5.54
N PHE A 110 -5.92 5.64 5.59
CA PHE A 110 -5.21 6.66 6.35
C PHE A 110 -5.38 8.04 5.72
N ARG A 111 -5.25 8.13 4.40
CA ARG A 111 -5.48 9.37 3.63
C ARG A 111 -6.88 9.92 3.84
N GLU A 112 -7.91 9.08 3.69
CA GLU A 112 -9.30 9.49 3.91
C GLU A 112 -9.53 9.96 5.34
N PHE A 113 -9.01 9.22 6.33
CA PHE A 113 -9.11 9.61 7.74
C PHE A 113 -8.47 10.99 7.97
N ALA A 114 -7.25 11.21 7.50
CA ALA A 114 -6.57 12.50 7.69
C ALA A 114 -7.35 13.66 7.06
N ARG A 115 -7.88 13.48 5.85
CA ARG A 115 -8.71 14.49 5.14
C ARG A 115 -10.03 14.79 5.83
N GLN A 116 -10.63 13.81 6.50
CA GLN A 116 -11.85 14.01 7.30
C GLN A 116 -11.57 14.76 8.61
N HIS A 117 -10.29 14.95 8.98
CA HIS A 117 -9.88 15.62 10.20
C HIS A 117 -8.88 16.74 9.89
N PRO A 118 -9.34 17.97 9.56
CA PRO A 118 -8.48 19.06 9.10
C PRO A 118 -7.31 19.41 10.05
N LYS A 119 -7.50 19.24 11.37
CA LYS A 119 -6.43 19.44 12.36
C LYS A 119 -5.30 18.42 12.22
N ILE A 120 -5.63 17.17 11.88
CA ILE A 120 -4.68 16.09 11.65
C ILE A 120 -3.94 16.34 10.34
N GLU A 121 -4.67 16.68 9.28
CA GLU A 121 -4.07 17.04 7.99
C GLU A 121 -3.06 18.18 8.11
N GLN A 122 -3.46 19.30 8.70
CA GLN A 122 -2.57 20.46 8.93
C GLN A 122 -1.35 20.09 9.77
N TRP A 123 -1.55 19.28 10.82
CA TRP A 123 -0.44 18.82 11.67
C TRP A 123 0.54 17.94 10.88
N LEU A 124 0.07 16.99 10.07
CA LEU A 124 0.92 16.14 9.26
C LEU A 124 1.71 16.95 8.22
N THR A 125 1.05 17.87 7.49
CA THR A 125 1.72 18.76 6.53
C THR A 125 2.76 19.66 7.21
N ALA A 126 2.47 20.20 8.39
CA ALA A 126 3.44 20.99 9.14
C ALA A 126 4.68 20.19 9.59
N LYS A 127 4.55 18.86 9.71
CA LYS A 127 5.64 17.97 10.12
C LYS A 127 6.53 17.52 8.96
N ASP A 128 6.10 17.65 7.72
CA ASP A 128 6.85 17.20 6.53
C ASP A 128 8.25 17.82 6.40
N GLY A 129 8.42 19.07 6.86
CA GLY A 129 9.72 19.77 6.84
C GLY A 129 10.67 19.41 7.98
N THR A 130 10.25 18.56 8.93
CA THR A 130 11.04 18.24 10.12
C THR A 130 12.05 17.12 9.87
N PRO A 131 13.20 17.08 10.56
CA PRO A 131 14.16 15.96 10.45
C PRO A 131 13.54 14.59 10.78
N GLN A 132 12.56 14.57 11.68
CA GLN A 132 11.81 13.37 12.06
C GLN A 132 11.02 12.79 10.87
N ALA A 133 10.52 13.64 9.96
CA ALA A 133 9.81 13.19 8.77
C ALA A 133 10.70 12.45 7.77
N LYS A 134 12.03 12.54 7.88
CA LYS A 134 12.97 11.83 7.00
C LYS A 134 13.57 10.56 7.62
N THR A 135 13.21 10.24 8.86
CA THR A 135 13.81 9.12 9.61
C THR A 135 12.90 7.89 9.56
N ILE A 136 13.40 6.79 8.97
CA ILE A 136 12.72 5.49 8.88
C ILE A 136 12.58 4.85 10.27
N THR A 137 11.44 4.25 10.57
CA THR A 137 11.23 3.50 11.82
C THR A 137 11.48 2.00 11.65
N LEU A 138 12.06 1.36 12.68
CA LEU A 138 12.30 -0.09 12.73
C LEU A 138 11.04 -0.95 12.45
N PRO A 139 9.84 -0.61 12.98
CA PRO A 139 8.64 -1.39 12.72
C PRO A 139 8.20 -1.41 11.24
N VAL A 140 8.52 -0.38 10.45
CA VAL A 140 8.20 -0.40 9.01
C VAL A 140 9.11 -1.36 8.27
N LYS A 141 10.40 -1.45 8.62
CA LYS A 141 11.30 -2.47 8.05
C LYS A 141 10.84 -3.90 8.33
N ALA A 142 10.18 -4.14 9.46
CA ALA A 142 9.65 -5.45 9.82
C ALA A 142 8.45 -5.87 8.94
N LEU A 143 7.78 -4.94 8.25
CA LEU A 143 6.67 -5.25 7.35
C LEU A 143 7.11 -5.99 6.09
N GLY A 144 8.30 -5.69 5.56
CA GLY A 144 8.86 -6.43 4.40
C GLY A 144 9.14 -7.91 4.69
N LEU A 145 9.22 -8.29 5.97
CA LEU A 145 9.43 -9.65 6.44
C LEU A 145 8.14 -10.38 6.83
N PHE A 146 6.98 -9.68 6.80
CA PHE A 146 5.72 -10.27 7.20
C PHE A 146 5.25 -11.30 6.16
N GLU A 147 4.96 -12.50 6.65
CA GLU A 147 4.51 -13.62 5.83
C GLU A 147 3.02 -13.88 6.06
N LEU A 148 2.27 -13.87 4.96
CA LEU A 148 0.84 -14.13 4.99
C LEU A 148 0.57 -15.60 4.70
N THR A 149 -0.05 -16.30 5.66
CA THR A 149 -0.52 -17.68 5.49
C THR A 149 -1.92 -17.71 4.87
N ASP A 150 -2.34 -18.84 4.32
CA ASP A 150 -3.66 -19.00 3.70
C ASP A 150 -4.81 -18.75 4.71
N GLN A 151 -4.64 -19.17 5.96
CA GLN A 151 -5.61 -18.92 7.03
C GLN A 151 -5.63 -17.44 7.43
N ALA A 152 -4.47 -16.80 7.57
CA ALA A 152 -4.38 -15.37 7.88
C ALA A 152 -4.99 -14.51 6.75
N THR A 153 -4.79 -14.92 5.50
CA THR A 153 -5.38 -14.30 4.31
C THR A 153 -6.91 -14.26 4.39
N ARG A 154 -7.56 -15.40 4.66
CA ARG A 154 -9.03 -15.47 4.75
C ARG A 154 -9.57 -14.62 5.89
N SER A 155 -8.92 -14.64 7.05
CA SER A 155 -9.30 -13.80 8.19
C SER A 155 -9.16 -12.31 7.89
N ALA A 156 -8.11 -11.91 7.17
CA ALA A 156 -7.89 -10.51 6.79
C ALA A 156 -8.94 -9.99 5.81
N VAL A 157 -9.42 -10.81 4.87
CA VAL A 157 -10.50 -10.42 3.93
C VAL A 157 -11.83 -10.17 4.65
N LEU A 158 -12.12 -10.98 5.68
CA LEU A 158 -13.39 -10.87 6.42
C LEU A 158 -13.33 -9.78 7.49
N HIS A 159 -12.25 -9.75 8.26
CA HIS A 159 -12.08 -8.91 9.45
C HIS A 159 -10.66 -8.35 9.54
N PHE A 160 -10.26 -7.51 8.57
CA PHE A 160 -8.92 -6.92 8.49
C PHE A 160 -8.47 -6.35 9.83
N HIS A 161 -9.28 -5.51 10.48
CA HIS A 161 -8.94 -4.85 11.75
C HIS A 161 -8.61 -5.80 12.92
N GLN A 162 -8.98 -7.09 12.84
CA GLN A 162 -8.67 -8.11 13.86
C GLN A 162 -7.50 -9.01 13.45
N SER A 163 -7.05 -8.90 12.19
CA SER A 163 -6.02 -9.75 11.61
C SER A 163 -4.62 -9.37 12.09
N ASP A 164 -3.69 -10.31 11.96
CA ASP A 164 -2.28 -10.04 12.23
C ASP A 164 -1.67 -9.03 11.26
N LEU A 165 -2.23 -8.90 10.04
CA LEU A 165 -1.88 -7.83 9.10
C LEU A 165 -2.20 -6.45 9.69
N ALA A 166 -3.40 -6.25 10.23
CA ALA A 166 -3.75 -4.98 10.86
C ALA A 166 -2.85 -4.70 12.07
N LYS A 167 -2.50 -5.69 12.88
CA LYS A 167 -1.56 -5.49 14.01
C LYS A 167 -0.20 -5.00 13.50
N ALA A 168 0.32 -5.62 12.45
CA ALA A 168 1.59 -5.22 11.85
C ALA A 168 1.52 -3.80 11.28
N PHE A 169 0.49 -3.48 10.50
CA PHE A 169 0.33 -2.18 9.85
C PHE A 169 0.07 -1.06 10.88
N ASN A 170 -0.73 -1.35 11.90
CA ASN A 170 -0.98 -0.44 13.01
C ASN A 170 0.29 -0.16 13.80
N SER A 171 1.12 -1.18 14.05
CA SER A 171 2.40 -1.00 14.75
C SER A 171 3.30 -0.01 14.00
N ALA A 172 3.43 -0.18 12.69
CA ALA A 172 4.19 0.70 11.81
C ALA A 172 3.67 2.14 11.80
N LEU A 173 2.37 2.33 11.52
CA LEU A 173 1.77 3.67 11.49
C LEU A 173 1.80 4.34 12.87
N ARG A 174 1.55 3.59 13.94
CA ARG A 174 1.59 4.10 15.31
C ARG A 174 2.99 4.59 15.69
N ALA A 175 4.01 3.79 15.43
CA ALA A 175 5.40 4.17 15.70
C ALA A 175 5.75 5.47 14.97
N ARG A 176 5.31 5.58 13.71
CA ARG A 176 5.50 6.78 12.91
C ARG A 176 4.79 8.00 13.48
N LEU A 177 3.52 7.87 13.86
CA LEU A 177 2.74 8.98 14.43
C LEU A 177 3.35 9.47 15.75
N ILE A 178 3.81 8.56 16.61
CA ILE A 178 4.50 8.90 17.86
C ILE A 178 5.80 9.66 17.58
N GLN A 179 6.59 9.21 16.60
CA GLN A 179 7.81 9.89 16.18
C GLN A 179 7.57 11.32 15.69
N LEU A 180 6.42 11.58 15.05
CA LEU A 180 6.01 12.92 14.61
C LEU A 180 5.42 13.78 15.75
N GLY A 181 5.27 13.22 16.94
CA GLY A 181 4.85 13.90 18.16
C GLY A 181 3.42 13.65 18.62
N ALA A 182 2.73 12.64 18.07
CA ALA A 182 1.44 12.20 18.63
C ALA A 182 1.65 11.45 19.95
N THR A 183 0.68 11.53 20.87
CA THR A 183 0.73 10.67 22.07
C THR A 183 0.43 9.21 21.71
N PRO A 184 0.90 8.23 22.50
CA PRO A 184 0.58 6.83 22.28
C PRO A 184 -0.93 6.55 22.15
N GLU A 185 -1.76 7.25 22.93
CA GLU A 185 -3.22 7.10 22.94
C GLU A 185 -3.84 7.68 21.65
N GLN A 186 -3.35 8.84 21.20
CA GLN A 186 -3.79 9.43 19.93
C GLN A 186 -3.43 8.53 18.76
N ALA A 187 -2.17 8.07 18.72
CA ALA A 187 -1.69 7.17 17.67
C ALA A 187 -2.49 5.86 17.64
N ASN A 188 -2.81 5.27 18.80
CA ASN A 188 -3.67 4.08 18.89
C ASN A 188 -5.07 4.32 18.32
N ARG A 189 -5.73 5.41 18.73
CA ARG A 189 -7.08 5.73 18.23
C ARG A 189 -7.08 5.93 16.71
N MET A 190 -6.06 6.61 16.18
CA MET A 190 -5.92 6.83 14.74
C MET A 190 -5.75 5.50 14.00
N THR A 191 -4.82 4.63 14.42
CA THR A 191 -4.57 3.36 13.72
C THR A 191 -5.75 2.38 13.83
N GLU A 192 -6.49 2.38 14.94
CA GLU A 192 -7.73 1.60 15.06
C GLU A 192 -8.81 2.01 14.06
N VAL A 193 -9.01 3.32 13.87
CA VAL A 193 -9.98 3.84 12.89
C VAL A 193 -9.53 3.51 11.47
N VAL A 194 -8.24 3.68 11.16
CA VAL A 194 -7.66 3.31 9.86
C VAL A 194 -7.85 1.82 9.58
N ALA A 195 -7.53 0.94 10.53
CA ALA A 195 -7.70 -0.50 10.34
C ALA A 195 -9.17 -0.90 10.13
N LYS A 196 -10.11 -0.26 10.84
CA LYS A 196 -11.55 -0.49 10.66
C LYS A 196 -12.04 -0.06 9.28
N ASN A 197 -11.58 1.10 8.80
CA ASN A 197 -11.97 1.64 7.49
C ASN A 197 -11.29 0.89 6.32
N THR A 198 -10.11 0.31 6.54
CA THR A 198 -9.37 -0.50 5.57
C THR A 198 -10.19 -1.67 5.02
N ASN A 199 -11.04 -2.30 5.86
CA ASN A 199 -11.91 -3.41 5.46
C ASN A 199 -12.80 -3.06 4.25
N ARG A 200 -13.32 -1.82 4.21
CA ARG A 200 -14.18 -1.34 3.10
C ARG A 200 -13.38 -1.29 1.80
N HIS A 201 -12.20 -0.67 1.85
CA HIS A 201 -11.32 -0.51 0.69
C HIS A 201 -10.78 -1.84 0.18
N LEU A 202 -10.40 -2.73 1.09
CA LEU A 202 -9.92 -4.07 0.76
C LEU A 202 -10.98 -4.88 0.00
N ARG A 203 -12.24 -4.86 0.46
CA ARG A 203 -13.33 -5.57 -0.22
C ARG A 203 -13.61 -5.00 -1.61
N SER A 204 -13.66 -3.67 -1.75
CA SER A 204 -13.89 -3.03 -3.05
C SER A 204 -12.76 -3.34 -4.04
N ALA A 205 -11.51 -3.29 -3.60
CA ALA A 205 -10.38 -3.54 -4.47
C ALA A 205 -10.20 -5.03 -4.84
N ILE A 206 -10.55 -5.97 -3.96
CA ILE A 206 -10.62 -7.40 -4.29
C ILE A 206 -11.74 -7.67 -5.30
N ALA A 207 -12.92 -7.06 -5.13
CA ALA A 207 -14.01 -7.19 -6.09
C ALA A 207 -13.60 -6.66 -7.46
N ALA A 208 -13.03 -5.44 -7.51
CA ALA A 208 -12.51 -4.85 -8.75
C ALA A 208 -11.42 -5.70 -9.41
N ALA A 209 -10.50 -6.26 -8.63
CA ALA A 209 -9.47 -7.16 -9.17
C ALA A 209 -10.11 -8.40 -9.81
N LYS A 210 -11.07 -9.04 -9.12
CA LYS A 210 -11.78 -10.22 -9.63
C LYS A 210 -12.55 -9.91 -10.92
N ASP A 211 -13.26 -8.79 -10.97
CA ASP A 211 -14.02 -8.37 -12.15
C ASP A 211 -13.07 -8.11 -13.33
N SER A 212 -11.93 -7.46 -13.09
CA SER A 212 -10.89 -7.24 -14.12
C SER A 212 -10.29 -8.54 -14.64
N PHE A 213 -10.03 -9.52 -13.76
CA PHE A 213 -9.55 -10.85 -14.18
C PHE A 213 -10.62 -11.63 -14.95
N GLN A 214 -11.91 -11.48 -14.63
CA GLN A 214 -12.98 -12.12 -15.40
C GLN A 214 -13.17 -11.47 -16.77
N HIS A 215 -13.08 -10.14 -16.86
CA HIS A 215 -13.26 -9.41 -18.12
C HIS A 215 -12.08 -9.54 -19.10
N GLN A 216 -10.84 -9.72 -18.62
CA GLN A 216 -9.65 -9.86 -19.49
C GLN A 216 -9.67 -11.13 -20.34
N PHE A 217 -10.45 -12.17 -20.00
CA PHE A 217 -10.56 -13.40 -20.78
C PHE A 217 -11.77 -13.46 -21.72
N ASP A 218 -12.75 -12.55 -21.57
CA ASP A 218 -13.91 -12.49 -22.47
C ASP A 218 -13.69 -11.62 -23.71
N CYS A 219 -12.61 -10.82 -23.77
CA CYS A 219 -12.21 -10.07 -24.96
C CYS A 219 -11.35 -10.88 -25.97
N ASP A 220 -11.00 -12.13 -25.64
CA ASP A 220 -10.21 -13.04 -26.49
C ASP A 220 -11.02 -14.29 -26.92
N ARG A 221 -12.31 -14.13 -27.24
CA ARG A 221 -13.06 -15.15 -27.98
C ARG A 221 -13.24 -14.73 -29.44
N PRO A 222 -12.79 -15.57 -30.41
CA PRO A 222 -12.85 -15.28 -31.85
C PRO A 222 -14.28 -15.19 -32.38
#